data_AF-A0A7K4CTF1-F1
#
_entry.id   AF-A0A7K4CTF1-F1
#
_cell.length_a   1.000
_cell.length_b   1.000
_cell.length_c   1.000
_cell.angle_alpha   90.00
_cell.angle_beta   90.00
_cell.angle_gamma   90.00
#
_symmetry.space_group_name_H-M   'P 1'
#
loop_
_entity.id
_entity.type
_entity.pdbx_description
1 polymer ?
#
loop_
_entity_poly.entity_id
_entity_poly.type
_entity_poly.pdbx_seq_one_letter_code
_entity_poly.pdbx_strand_id
1 'polypeptide(L)'
;MFDPMSMQETTSNRQLGMKRTVRSIRNLFLTLALLTPVVGYLLISDGLQASAPMDKKPWVHWNGLDPSTDVYITWETAATLPSYVSYGTDQASLTSHVANSSGDTLHRFHLTGLTPNTRYYYRASHDNATAYAIGTFMTAPTPASPADFNFAILSDTQAWMGTGHYERLARAMSKLTDLSFIAYAGDMAQEHG
;
A
#
# COMPACT_ATOMS: atom_id res chain seq x y z
N MET A 1 -32.97 26.75 -69.47
CA MET A 1 -32.39 27.89 -68.73
C MET A 1 -31.81 27.32 -67.45
N PHE A 2 -30.48 27.14 -67.42
CA PHE A 2 -29.80 26.66 -66.21
C PHE A 2 -29.81 27.79 -65.18
N ASP A 3 -30.26 27.51 -63.95
CA ASP A 3 -30.26 28.48 -62.85
C ASP A 3 -28.92 28.37 -62.09
N PRO A 4 -27.97 29.29 -62.31
CA PRO A 4 -26.67 29.26 -61.66
C PRO A 4 -26.78 29.51 -60.15
N MET A 5 -27.86 30.12 -59.66
CA MET A 5 -28.02 30.40 -58.22
C MET A 5 -28.33 29.13 -57.43
N SER A 6 -29.15 28.21 -57.95
CA SER A 6 -29.46 26.95 -57.25
C SER A 6 -28.23 26.03 -57.12
N MET A 7 -27.31 26.06 -58.10
CA MET A 7 -26.03 25.34 -58.03
C MET A 7 -25.06 25.97 -57.01
N GLN A 8 -25.02 27.31 -56.90
CA GLN A 8 -24.19 27.99 -55.91
C GLN A 8 -24.67 27.76 -54.47
N GLU A 9 -25.98 27.73 -54.25
CA GLU A 9 -26.56 27.45 -52.94
C GLU A 9 -26.32 25.99 -52.50
N THR A 10 -26.48 25.04 -53.43
CA THR A 10 -26.22 23.62 -53.18
C THR A 10 -24.75 23.35 -52.86
N THR A 11 -23.82 24.02 -53.56
CA THR A 11 -22.38 23.89 -53.30
C THR A 11 -21.95 24.56 -51.99
N SER A 12 -22.53 25.72 -51.65
CA SER A 12 -22.32 26.40 -50.36
C SER A 12 -22.80 25.56 -49.17
N ASN A 13 -24.00 24.97 -49.26
CA ASN A 13 -24.55 24.10 -48.22
C ASN A 13 -23.71 22.83 -48.02
N ARG A 14 -23.18 22.23 -49.10
CA ARG A 14 -22.23 21.10 -49.02
C ARG A 14 -20.91 21.49 -48.35
N GLN A 15 -20.35 22.66 -48.68
CA GLN A 15 -19.13 23.18 -48.06
C GLN A 15 -19.31 23.49 -46.56
N LEU A 16 -20.46 24.04 -46.17
CA LEU A 16 -20.80 24.32 -44.78
C LEU A 16 -20.98 23.03 -43.97
N GLY A 17 -21.65 22.03 -44.54
CA GLY A 17 -21.79 20.69 -43.95
C GLY A 17 -20.44 20.01 -43.75
N MET A 18 -19.57 20.03 -44.76
CA MET A 18 -18.22 19.46 -44.68
C MET A 18 -17.36 20.15 -43.60
N LYS A 19 -17.40 21.48 -43.49
CA LYS A 19 -16.70 22.23 -42.42
C LYS A 19 -17.20 21.87 -41.02
N ARG A 20 -18.53 21.66 -40.86
CA ARG A 20 -19.12 21.18 -39.59
C ARG A 20 -18.63 19.78 -39.25
N THR A 21 -18.64 18.86 -40.22
CA THR A 21 -18.16 17.48 -40.04
C THR A 21 -16.67 17.44 -39.68
N VAL A 22 -15.81 18.20 -40.38
CA VAL A 22 -14.37 18.28 -40.08
C VAL A 22 -14.13 18.84 -38.68
N ARG A 23 -14.89 19.87 -38.26
CA ARG A 23 -14.83 20.40 -36.89
C ARG A 23 -15.25 19.37 -35.86
N SER A 24 -16.30 18.59 -36.12
CA SER A 24 -16.75 17.51 -35.22
C SER A 24 -15.73 16.38 -35.12
N ILE A 25 -15.13 15.94 -36.23
CA ILE A 25 -14.07 14.91 -36.24
C ILE A 25 -12.85 15.40 -35.47
N ARG A 26 -12.41 16.65 -35.69
CA ARG A 26 -11.30 17.24 -34.95
C ARG A 26 -11.59 17.31 -33.45
N ASN A 27 -12.79 17.74 -33.07
CA ASN A 27 -13.18 17.81 -31.66
C ASN A 27 -13.23 16.41 -31.04
N LEU A 28 -13.76 15.41 -31.74
CA LEU A 28 -13.78 14.02 -31.29
C LEU A 28 -12.36 13.46 -31.11
N PHE A 29 -11.48 13.72 -32.08
CA PHE A 29 -10.07 13.32 -31.99
C PHE A 29 -9.38 13.96 -30.79
N LEU A 30 -9.57 15.27 -30.57
CA LEU A 30 -9.01 15.97 -29.42
C LEU A 30 -9.56 15.43 -28.09
N THR A 31 -10.86 15.14 -28.00
CA THR A 31 -11.45 14.54 -26.80
C THR A 31 -10.91 13.15 -26.52
N LEU A 32 -10.73 12.32 -27.55
CA LEU A 32 -10.15 10.99 -27.39
C LEU A 32 -8.69 11.09 -26.98
N ALA A 33 -7.90 11.96 -27.61
CA ALA A 33 -6.51 12.20 -27.27
C ALA A 33 -6.32 12.69 -25.81
N LEU A 34 -7.26 13.48 -25.28
CA LEU A 34 -7.27 13.91 -23.88
C LEU A 34 -7.67 12.80 -22.90
N LEU A 35 -8.58 11.91 -23.28
CA LEU A 35 -9.05 10.81 -22.44
C LEU A 35 -8.10 9.61 -22.43
N THR A 36 -7.34 9.39 -23.51
CA THR A 36 -6.44 8.24 -23.66
C THR A 36 -5.42 8.11 -22.51
N PRO A 37 -4.68 9.18 -22.09
CA PRO A 37 -3.74 9.06 -20.98
C PRO A 37 -4.44 8.80 -19.63
N VAL A 38 -5.66 9.29 -19.44
CA VAL A 38 -6.44 9.05 -18.21
C VAL A 38 -6.89 7.59 -18.14
N VAL A 39 -7.46 7.07 -19.21
CA VAL A 39 -7.89 5.67 -19.30
C VAL A 39 -6.69 4.73 -19.23
N GLY A 40 -5.60 5.05 -19.93
CA GLY A 40 -4.36 4.28 -19.86
C GLY A 40 -3.78 4.23 -18.45
N TYR A 41 -3.74 5.36 -17.74
CA TYR A 41 -3.29 5.41 -16.36
C TYR A 41 -4.12 4.50 -15.44
N LEU A 42 -5.46 4.57 -15.53
CA LEU A 42 -6.37 3.76 -14.71
C LEU A 42 -6.23 2.25 -14.99
N LEU A 43 -6.12 1.85 -16.25
CA LEU A 43 -5.97 0.43 -16.61
C LEU A 43 -4.59 -0.13 -16.22
N ILE A 44 -3.53 0.66 -16.37
CA ILE A 44 -2.17 0.25 -15.98
C ILE A 44 -2.06 0.13 -14.46
N SER A 45 -2.66 1.04 -13.69
CA SER A 45 -2.60 0.99 -12.23
C SER A 45 -3.30 -0.23 -11.66
N ASP A 46 -4.48 -0.58 -12.18
CA ASP A 46 -5.21 -1.78 -11.74
C ASP A 46 -4.45 -3.07 -12.08
N GLY A 47 -3.87 -3.15 -13.28
CA GLY A 47 -3.06 -4.29 -13.71
C GLY A 47 -1.80 -4.48 -12.84
N LEU A 48 -1.10 -3.39 -12.51
CA LEU A 48 0.07 -3.45 -11.63
C LEU A 48 -0.29 -3.92 -10.22
N GLN A 49 -1.41 -3.45 -9.66
CA GLN A 49 -1.88 -3.88 -8.34
C GLN A 49 -2.26 -5.36 -8.30
N ALA A 50 -2.95 -5.87 -9.33
CA ALA A 50 -3.30 -7.29 -9.44
C ALA A 50 -2.07 -8.21 -9.60
N SER A 51 -0.95 -7.65 -10.10
CA SER A 51 0.32 -8.36 -10.28
C SER A 51 1.33 -8.18 -9.14
N ALA A 52 0.96 -7.45 -8.08
CA ALA A 52 1.86 -7.23 -6.96
C ALA A 52 2.25 -8.58 -6.31
N PRO A 53 3.52 -8.77 -5.90
CA PRO A 53 3.94 -10.02 -5.29
C PRO A 53 3.09 -10.35 -4.06
N MET A 54 2.70 -11.61 -3.89
CA MET A 54 2.11 -12.08 -2.61
C MET A 54 3.07 -11.90 -1.43
N ASP A 55 4.37 -11.75 -1.69
CA ASP A 55 5.37 -11.55 -0.67
C ASP A 55 5.21 -10.18 0.00
N LYS A 56 4.62 -10.16 1.19
CA LYS A 56 4.55 -8.97 2.05
C LYS A 56 5.64 -9.04 3.09
N LYS A 57 6.45 -7.99 3.16
CA LYS A 57 7.55 -7.87 4.13
C LYS A 57 7.03 -7.88 5.57
N PRO A 58 7.87 -8.28 6.55
CA PRO A 58 7.47 -8.31 7.95
C PRO A 58 6.97 -6.97 8.48
N TRP A 59 5.81 -7.02 9.13
CA TRP A 59 5.27 -5.90 9.92
C TRP A 59 5.00 -6.34 11.35
N VAL A 60 5.05 -5.36 12.25
CA VAL A 60 4.78 -5.52 13.67
C VAL A 60 3.40 -4.97 13.95
N HIS A 61 2.60 -5.69 14.73
CA HIS A 61 1.28 -5.21 15.13
C HIS A 61 0.87 -5.76 16.49
N TRP A 62 -0.16 -5.13 17.02
CA TRP A 62 -0.75 -5.49 18.29
C TRP A 62 -2.25 -5.62 18.10
N ASN A 63 -2.83 -6.73 18.55
CA ASN A 63 -4.25 -7.01 18.38
C ASN A 63 -4.79 -7.78 19.60
N GLY A 64 -5.29 -7.04 20.58
CA GLY A 64 -5.94 -7.61 21.78
C GLY A 64 -5.00 -8.31 22.77
N LEU A 65 -3.72 -7.94 22.80
CA LEU A 65 -2.70 -8.52 23.70
C LEU A 65 -2.50 -7.62 24.95
N ASP A 66 -1.31 -7.60 25.58
CA ASP A 66 -0.82 -6.54 26.48
C ASP A 66 0.31 -5.77 25.73
N PRO A 67 0.25 -4.44 25.51
CA PRO A 67 1.21 -3.77 24.63
C PRO A 67 2.56 -3.54 25.32
N SER A 68 2.63 -3.76 26.63
CA SER A 68 3.84 -3.62 27.41
C SER A 68 4.69 -4.90 27.42
N THR A 69 4.10 -6.05 27.13
CA THR A 69 4.78 -7.36 27.23
C THR A 69 4.66 -8.24 25.99
N ASP A 70 3.82 -7.88 25.03
CA ASP A 70 3.46 -8.76 23.92
C ASP A 70 3.39 -8.03 22.58
N VAL A 71 3.72 -8.75 21.51
CA VAL A 71 3.57 -8.25 20.14
C VAL A 71 3.42 -9.39 19.13
N TYR A 72 2.79 -9.11 17.99
CA TYR A 72 2.85 -9.98 16.83
C TYR A 72 3.82 -9.46 15.78
N ILE A 73 4.57 -10.39 15.19
CA ILE A 73 5.30 -10.17 13.94
C ILE A 73 4.63 -11.02 12.87
N THR A 74 4.28 -10.42 11.74
CA THR A 74 3.57 -11.10 10.65
C THR A 74 4.17 -10.76 9.29
N TRP A 75 4.19 -11.73 8.39
CA TRP A 75 4.55 -11.55 6.98
C TRP A 75 3.86 -12.60 6.11
N GLU A 76 3.88 -12.39 4.80
CA GLU A 76 3.30 -13.31 3.82
C GLU A 76 4.36 -13.73 2.80
N THR A 77 4.31 -15.00 2.39
CA THR A 77 5.13 -15.55 1.31
C THR A 77 4.25 -16.26 0.28
N ALA A 78 4.64 -16.21 -0.99
CA ALA A 78 3.94 -16.87 -2.07
C ALA A 78 3.97 -18.40 -1.97
N ALA A 79 4.97 -18.96 -1.27
CA ALA A 79 5.13 -20.38 -1.03
C ALA A 79 5.00 -20.72 0.46
N THR A 80 4.57 -21.95 0.77
CA THR A 80 4.56 -22.50 2.12
C THR A 80 5.99 -22.78 2.57
N LEU A 81 6.49 -22.03 3.55
CA LEU A 81 7.90 -22.11 3.97
C LEU A 81 8.03 -22.18 5.50
N PRO A 82 8.98 -22.94 6.06
CA PRO A 82 9.30 -22.85 7.47
C PRO A 82 9.84 -21.45 7.79
N SER A 83 9.53 -20.95 8.98
CA SER A 83 9.77 -19.56 9.38
C SER A 83 10.36 -19.43 10.78
N TYR A 84 11.15 -18.37 10.94
CA TYR A 84 11.91 -18.12 12.16
C TYR A 84 11.97 -16.61 12.43
N VAL A 85 11.85 -16.23 13.69
CA VAL A 85 12.08 -14.86 14.14
C VAL A 85 13.12 -14.90 15.25
N SER A 86 14.21 -14.15 15.06
CA SER A 86 15.15 -13.83 16.13
C SER A 86 14.92 -12.41 16.62
N TYR A 87 15.02 -12.16 17.92
CA TYR A 87 14.80 -10.84 18.51
C TYR A 87 15.64 -10.61 19.77
N GLY A 88 15.83 -9.34 20.13
CA GLY A 88 16.64 -8.94 21.28
C GLY A 88 16.67 -7.42 21.45
N THR A 89 17.28 -6.95 22.54
CA THR A 89 17.45 -5.51 22.82
C THR A 89 18.75 -4.93 22.25
N ASP A 90 19.66 -5.79 21.80
CA ASP A 90 20.87 -5.43 21.06
C ASP A 90 20.72 -5.82 19.58
N GLN A 91 20.83 -4.84 18.69
CA GLN A 91 20.73 -5.05 17.24
C GLN A 91 21.80 -6.03 16.72
N ALA A 92 23.00 -6.02 17.31
CA ALA A 92 24.10 -6.88 16.91
C ALA A 92 23.96 -8.31 17.45
N SER A 93 23.09 -8.52 18.45
CA SER A 93 22.95 -9.78 19.17
C SER A 93 21.49 -10.09 19.49
N LEU A 94 20.83 -10.80 18.57
CA LEU A 94 19.45 -11.27 18.73
C LEU A 94 19.43 -12.62 19.44
N THR A 95 19.34 -12.62 20.76
CA THR A 95 19.52 -13.81 21.61
C THR A 95 18.28 -14.69 21.72
N SER A 96 17.09 -14.12 21.54
CA SER A 96 15.82 -14.85 21.63
C SER A 96 15.35 -15.28 20.24
N HIS A 97 14.66 -16.41 20.16
CA HIS A 97 14.11 -16.89 18.89
C HIS A 97 12.83 -17.70 19.06
N VAL A 98 12.00 -17.66 18.02
CA VAL A 98 10.80 -18.48 17.86
C VAL A 98 10.77 -19.02 16.43
N ALA A 99 10.19 -20.21 16.25
CA ALA A 99 10.24 -20.93 14.98
C ALA A 99 8.95 -21.70 14.71
N ASN A 100 8.60 -21.81 13.43
CA ASN A 100 7.58 -22.72 12.93
C ASN A 100 8.19 -23.54 11.79
N SER A 101 8.42 -24.83 12.05
CA SER A 101 9.01 -25.75 11.07
C SER A 101 8.01 -26.39 10.11
N SER A 102 6.71 -26.31 10.39
CA SER A 102 5.66 -26.89 9.54
C SER A 102 5.48 -26.10 8.24
N GLY A 103 5.75 -24.80 8.32
CA GLY A 103 5.70 -23.85 7.23
C GLY A 103 4.30 -23.37 6.90
N ASP A 104 4.22 -22.09 6.55
CA ASP A 104 2.98 -21.38 6.24
C ASP A 104 3.18 -20.45 5.05
N THR A 105 2.08 -19.92 4.51
CA THR A 105 2.10 -18.76 3.60
C THR A 105 1.84 -17.46 4.36
N LEU A 106 1.07 -17.52 5.46
CA LEU A 106 0.88 -16.44 6.42
C LEU A 106 1.61 -16.78 7.71
N HIS A 107 2.74 -16.13 7.94
CA HIS A 107 3.58 -16.37 9.10
C HIS A 107 3.19 -15.41 10.20
N ARG A 108 2.78 -15.91 11.37
CA ARG A 108 2.44 -15.08 12.53
C ARG A 108 3.09 -15.62 13.78
N PHE A 109 3.91 -14.79 14.42
CA PHE A 109 4.60 -15.13 15.66
C PHE A 109 4.15 -14.20 16.78
N HIS A 110 3.65 -14.78 17.88
CA HIS A 110 3.37 -14.08 19.13
C HIS A 110 4.65 -14.07 19.98
N LEU A 111 5.22 -12.90 20.19
CA LEU A 111 6.29 -12.71 21.16
C LEU A 111 5.67 -12.28 22.50
N THR A 112 6.07 -12.95 23.58
CA THR A 112 5.56 -12.75 24.94
C THR A 112 6.72 -12.46 25.90
N GLY A 113 6.39 -12.00 27.11
CA GLY A 113 7.39 -11.81 28.18
C GLY A 113 8.42 -10.71 27.88
N LEU A 114 8.05 -9.74 27.05
CA LEU A 114 8.88 -8.60 26.71
C LEU A 114 8.94 -7.63 27.89
N THR A 115 10.04 -6.88 27.99
CA THR A 115 10.16 -5.84 29.01
C THR A 115 9.39 -4.59 28.57
N PRO A 116 8.56 -3.98 29.43
CA PRO A 116 7.89 -2.72 29.12
C PRO A 116 8.84 -1.57 28.76
N ASN A 117 8.33 -0.59 28.03
CA ASN A 117 9.06 0.61 27.62
C ASN A 117 10.48 0.31 27.05
N THR A 118 10.59 -0.72 26.23
CA THR A 118 11.88 -1.24 25.74
C THR A 118 11.88 -1.38 24.23
N ARG A 119 12.97 -0.91 23.60
CA ARG A 119 13.21 -1.09 22.17
C ARG A 119 13.74 -2.49 21.92
N TYR A 120 13.11 -3.18 20.99
CA TYR A 120 13.55 -4.47 20.49
C TYR A 120 13.90 -4.38 19.00
N TYR A 121 14.89 -5.16 18.62
CA TYR A 121 15.28 -5.46 17.25
C TYR A 121 14.80 -6.86 16.92
N TYR A 122 14.35 -7.08 15.70
CA TYR A 122 13.96 -8.40 15.23
C TYR A 122 14.45 -8.66 13.81
N ARG A 123 14.64 -9.94 13.49
CA ARG A 123 14.92 -10.41 12.15
C ARG A 123 14.03 -11.61 11.87
N ALA A 124 13.11 -11.43 10.93
CA ALA A 124 12.34 -12.53 10.38
C ALA A 124 13.13 -13.21 9.27
N SER A 125 12.95 -14.52 9.14
CA SER A 125 13.59 -15.33 8.12
C SER A 125 12.71 -16.52 7.75
N HIS A 126 12.92 -17.04 6.56
CA HIS A 126 12.26 -18.24 6.05
C HIS A 126 13.25 -19.16 5.36
N ASP A 127 12.88 -20.44 5.27
CA ASP A 127 13.66 -21.48 4.59
C ASP A 127 15.11 -21.61 5.11
N ASN A 128 15.32 -21.37 6.42
CA ASN A 128 16.62 -21.46 7.11
C ASN A 128 17.78 -20.63 6.51
N ALA A 129 17.53 -19.72 5.56
CA ALA A 129 18.59 -19.00 4.86
C ALA A 129 18.22 -17.57 4.45
N THR A 130 16.96 -17.32 4.11
CA THR A 130 16.56 -15.98 3.63
C THR A 130 16.11 -15.14 4.81
N ALA A 131 16.91 -14.11 5.14
CA ALA A 131 16.58 -13.16 6.19
C ALA A 131 16.13 -11.82 5.59
N TYR A 132 15.05 -11.27 6.12
CA TYR A 132 14.66 -9.90 5.85
C TYR A 132 15.61 -8.92 6.56
N ALA A 133 15.55 -7.65 6.16
CA ALA A 133 16.23 -6.57 6.88
C ALA A 133 15.77 -6.55 8.35
N ILE A 134 16.68 -6.15 9.24
CA ILE A 134 16.37 -5.99 10.66
C ILE A 134 15.30 -4.90 10.81
N GLY A 135 14.22 -5.25 11.52
CA GLY A 135 13.19 -4.31 11.93
C GLY A 135 13.31 -3.98 13.42
N THR A 136 12.54 -2.98 13.86
CA THR A 136 12.47 -2.57 15.26
C THR A 136 11.05 -2.36 15.72
N PHE A 137 10.81 -2.53 17.01
CA PHE A 137 9.58 -2.09 17.66
C PHE A 137 9.87 -1.63 19.09
N MET A 138 8.87 -1.02 19.73
CA MET A 138 8.93 -0.54 21.10
C MET A 138 7.73 -1.10 21.86
N THR A 139 7.95 -1.67 23.05
CA THR A 139 6.86 -2.03 23.96
C THR A 139 6.33 -0.79 24.69
N ALA A 140 5.05 -0.78 25.02
CA ALA A 140 4.44 0.31 25.77
C ALA A 140 4.97 0.40 27.22
N PRO A 141 4.99 1.60 27.82
CA PRO A 141 5.15 1.73 29.26
C PRO A 141 3.96 1.12 30.00
N THR A 142 4.16 0.78 31.27
CA THR A 142 3.06 0.30 32.13
C THR A 142 2.39 1.47 32.84
N PRO A 143 1.14 1.31 33.29
CA PRO A 143 0.49 2.31 34.15
C PRO A 143 1.26 2.58 35.47
N ALA A 144 2.04 1.60 35.94
CA ALA A 144 2.85 1.73 37.16
C ALA A 144 4.15 2.52 36.94
N SER A 145 4.63 2.60 35.70
CA SER A 145 5.81 3.37 35.31
C SER A 145 5.52 4.08 33.98
N PRO A 146 4.72 5.16 34.02
CA PRO A 146 4.32 5.88 32.82
C PRO A 146 5.51 6.56 32.16
N ALA A 147 5.48 6.64 30.82
CA ALA A 147 6.44 7.37 30.02
C ALA A 147 5.70 8.07 28.86
N ASP A 148 6.24 9.19 28.42
CA ASP A 148 5.72 9.91 27.26
C ASP A 148 5.99 9.12 25.98
N PHE A 149 5.03 9.14 25.05
CA PHE A 149 5.19 8.54 23.73
C PHE A 149 4.40 9.32 22.69
N ASN A 150 4.92 9.33 21.47
CA ASN A 150 4.23 9.92 20.32
C ASN A 150 3.56 8.82 19.51
N PHE A 151 2.36 9.10 19.01
CA PHE A 151 1.64 8.18 18.15
C PHE A 151 0.98 8.94 17.00
N ALA A 152 0.71 8.23 15.92
CA ALA A 152 -0.03 8.77 14.78
C ALA A 152 -1.31 7.96 14.60
N ILE A 153 -2.38 8.65 14.20
CA ILE A 153 -3.61 8.02 13.77
C ILE A 153 -3.66 8.10 12.24
N LEU A 154 -3.93 6.97 11.61
CA LEU A 154 -4.18 6.88 10.17
C LEU A 154 -5.59 6.37 9.96
N SER A 155 -6.26 6.88 8.93
CA SER A 155 -7.61 6.47 8.56
C SER A 155 -7.79 6.70 7.07
N ASP A 156 -8.74 6.01 6.47
CA ASP A 156 -9.24 6.29 5.11
C ASP A 156 -8.11 6.27 4.06
N THR A 157 -7.24 5.27 4.15
CA THR A 157 -6.09 5.14 3.24
C THR A 157 -6.38 4.26 2.03
N GLN A 158 -7.61 3.76 1.89
CA GLN A 158 -8.05 2.93 0.78
C GLN A 158 -7.71 3.55 -0.59
N ALA A 159 -7.31 2.70 -1.53
CA ALA A 159 -7.15 3.09 -2.93
C ALA A 159 -8.46 2.85 -3.70
N TRP A 160 -8.77 3.76 -4.61
CA TRP A 160 -9.82 3.58 -5.63
C TRP A 160 -9.18 3.59 -7.01
N MET A 161 -9.40 2.53 -7.81
CA MET A 161 -8.85 2.39 -9.18
C MET A 161 -7.35 2.69 -9.26
N GLY A 162 -6.56 2.06 -8.38
CA GLY A 162 -5.12 2.30 -8.33
C GLY A 162 -4.68 3.66 -7.75
N THR A 163 -5.59 4.60 -7.54
CA THR A 163 -5.32 5.90 -6.92
C THR A 163 -5.55 5.83 -5.42
N GLY A 164 -4.47 5.75 -4.66
CA GLY A 164 -4.50 5.74 -3.19
C GLY A 164 -3.48 6.69 -2.58
N HIS A 165 -3.65 6.96 -1.29
CA HIS A 165 -2.76 7.86 -0.57
C HIS A 165 -1.57 7.14 0.07
N TYR A 166 -1.48 5.80 -0.04
CA TYR A 166 -0.45 4.99 0.64
C TYR A 166 0.96 5.48 0.39
N GLU A 167 1.36 5.80 -0.85
CA GLU A 167 2.73 6.26 -1.07
C GLU A 167 2.99 7.65 -0.48
N ARG A 168 2.01 8.56 -0.55
CA ARG A 168 2.13 9.88 0.07
C ARG A 168 2.20 9.75 1.59
N LEU A 169 1.39 8.87 2.15
CA LEU A 169 1.36 8.58 3.57
C LEU A 169 2.66 7.92 4.02
N ALA A 170 3.15 6.89 3.31
CA ALA A 170 4.42 6.24 3.59
C ALA A 170 5.59 7.23 3.54
N ARG A 171 5.61 8.14 2.55
CA ARG A 171 6.61 9.23 2.45
C ARG A 171 6.48 10.28 3.54
N ALA A 172 5.28 10.51 4.08
CA ALA A 172 5.08 11.42 5.20
C ALA A 172 5.51 10.74 6.51
N MET A 173 5.09 9.49 6.73
CA MET A 173 5.45 8.68 7.88
C MET A 173 6.95 8.42 7.96
N SER A 174 7.64 8.24 6.84
CA SER A 174 9.09 8.05 6.84
C SER A 174 9.88 9.28 7.34
N LYS A 175 9.23 10.44 7.45
CA LYS A 175 9.81 11.66 8.03
C LYS A 175 9.53 11.78 9.53
N LEU A 176 8.62 10.98 10.09
CA LEU A 176 8.34 10.94 11.52
C LEU A 176 9.33 9.98 12.18
N THR A 177 10.35 10.52 12.83
CA THR A 177 11.45 9.72 13.40
C THR A 177 11.23 9.35 14.87
N ASP A 178 10.26 9.97 15.54
CA ASP A 178 10.01 9.89 16.98
C ASP A 178 8.69 9.17 17.32
N LEU A 179 8.11 8.46 16.35
CA LEU A 179 6.85 7.77 16.53
C LEU A 179 7.02 6.42 17.24
N SER A 180 6.27 6.20 18.31
CA SER A 180 6.24 4.93 19.05
C SER A 180 5.20 3.97 18.48
N PHE A 181 4.00 4.48 18.15
CA PHE A 181 2.87 3.66 17.69
C PHE A 181 2.11 4.30 16.54
N ILE A 182 1.53 3.47 15.70
CA ILE A 182 0.54 3.86 14.70
C ILE A 182 -0.78 3.17 15.07
N ALA A 183 -1.82 3.97 15.27
CA ALA A 183 -3.18 3.47 15.38
C ALA A 183 -3.89 3.64 14.04
N TYR A 184 -4.45 2.56 13.53
CA TYR A 184 -5.20 2.60 12.27
C TYR A 184 -6.71 2.56 12.57
N ALA A 185 -7.43 3.61 12.20
CA ALA A 185 -8.79 3.88 12.65
C ALA A 185 -9.90 3.35 11.72
N GLY A 186 -9.56 2.91 10.51
CA GLY A 186 -10.56 2.32 9.60
C GLY A 186 -10.26 2.52 8.12
N ASP A 187 -10.89 1.70 7.28
CA ASP A 187 -10.79 1.72 5.83
C ASP A 187 -9.35 1.56 5.31
N MET A 188 -8.76 0.38 5.59
CA MET A 188 -7.47 -0.05 5.05
C MET A 188 -7.54 -0.54 3.61
N ALA A 189 -8.67 -1.09 3.19
CA ALA A 189 -8.86 -1.69 1.88
C ALA A 189 -10.29 -1.42 1.41
N GLN A 190 -10.46 -1.24 0.12
CA GLN A 190 -11.76 -1.22 -0.53
C GLN A 190 -11.94 -2.57 -1.21
N GLU A 191 -12.85 -3.42 -0.72
CA GLU A 191 -13.28 -4.59 -1.47
C GLU A 191 -14.41 -4.20 -2.42
N HIS A 192 -14.26 -4.54 -3.70
CA HIS A 192 -15.36 -4.54 -4.65
C HIS A 192 -16.01 -5.92 -4.57
N GLY A 193 -17.23 -5.98 -4.01
CA GLY A 193 -18.09 -7.16 -4.10
C GLY A 193 -18.63 -7.37 -5.51
#